data_AF-A0A497GVS2-F1
#
_entry.id   AF-A0A497GVS2-F1
#
_cell.length_a   1.000
_cell.length_b   1.000
_cell.length_c   1.000
_cell.angle_alpha   90.00
_cell.angle_beta   90.00
_cell.angle_gamma   90.00
#
_symmetry.space_group_name_H-M   'P 1'
#
loop_
_entity.id
_entity.type
_entity.pdbx_description
1 polymer ?
#
loop_
_entity_poly.entity_id
_entity_poly.type
_entity_poly.pdbx_seq_one_letter_code
_entity_poly.pdbx_strand_id
1 'polypeptide(L)' 'MKSALALDPGYGNTKVCLDGHIATLQSAISRPQKIGMAAIGMKTVAKVKTISLDGYEFAIGPDTWLWGNLLS' A
#
# COMPACT_ATOMS: atom_id res chain seq x y z
N MET A 1 -17.23 15.22 -19.37
CA MET A 1 -15.78 15.40 -19.59
C MET A 1 -15.12 14.03 -19.57
N LYS A 2 -14.13 13.79 -20.44
CA LYS A 2 -13.29 12.57 -20.40
C LYS A 2 -12.02 12.95 -19.65
N SER A 3 -11.62 12.17 -18.64
CA SER A 3 -10.27 12.29 -18.05
C SER A 3 -9.33 11.29 -18.72
N ALA A 4 -8.06 11.65 -18.82
CA ALA A 4 -7.00 10.76 -19.25
C ALA A 4 -6.18 10.31 -18.04
N LEU A 5 -6.08 9.00 -17.85
CA LEU A 5 -5.25 8.39 -16.81
C LEU A 5 -4.09 7.65 -17.46
N ALA A 6 -2.86 8.02 -17.12
CA ALA A 6 -1.65 7.28 -17.49
C ALA A 6 -1.03 6.63 -16.25
N LEU A 7 -0.63 5.36 -16.37
CA LEU A 7 -0.09 4.55 -15.28
C LEU A 7 1.26 3.93 -15.69
N ASP A 8 2.26 4.05 -14.81
CA ASP A 8 3.56 3.38 -14.93
C ASP A 8 3.80 2.56 -13.64
N PRO A 9 3.49 1.25 -13.63
CA PRO A 9 3.66 0.37 -12.48
C PRO A 9 5.11 -0.15 -12.39
N GLY A 10 6.05 0.73 -12.06
CA GLY A 10 7.44 0.35 -11.84
C GLY A 10 7.64 -0.48 -10.57
N TYR A 11 8.69 -1.30 -10.53
CA TYR A 11 9.00 -2.18 -9.38
C TYR A 11 9.23 -1.44 -8.06
N GLY A 12 9.84 -0.26 -8.08
CA GLY A 12 10.04 0.56 -6.87
C GLY A 12 8.86 1.49 -6.59
N ASN A 13 8.35 2.14 -7.63
CA ASN A 13 7.31 3.15 -7.52
C ASN A 13 6.33 3.06 -8.69
N THR A 14 5.05 3.18 -8.37
CA THR A 14 3.97 3.40 -9.30
C THR A 14 3.79 4.90 -9.50
N LYS A 15 3.84 5.35 -10.76
CA LYS A 15 3.60 6.75 -11.11
C LYS A 15 2.26 6.85 -11.83
N VAL A 16 1.53 7.90 -11.52
CA VAL A 16 0.19 8.17 -12.07
C VAL A 16 0.16 9.59 -12.59
N CYS A 17 -0.40 9.79 -13.77
CA CYS A 17 -0.77 11.11 -14.28
C CYS A 17 -2.28 11.12 -14.57
N LEU A 18 -3.01 12.04 -13.94
CA LEU A 18 -4.43 12.28 -14.18
C LEU A 18 -4.59 13.73 -14.64
N ASP A 19 -4.97 13.93 -15.90
CA ASP A 19 -5.19 15.25 -16.49
C ASP A 19 -4.04 16.25 -16.25
N GLY A 20 -2.79 15.74 -16.28
CA GLY A 20 -1.58 16.54 -16.06
C GLY A 20 -1.10 16.59 -14.60
N HIS A 21 -1.89 16.12 -13.64
CA HIS A 21 -1.48 15.99 -12.25
C HIS A 21 -0.72 14.70 -12.01
N ILE A 22 0.52 14.81 -11.56
CA ILE A 22 1.41 13.66 -11.35
C ILE A 22 1.47 13.31 -9.86
N ALA A 23 1.30 12.03 -9.55
CA ALA A 23 1.52 11.47 -8.22
C ALA A 23 2.41 10.23 -8.31
N THR A 24 3.13 9.96 -7.22
CA THR A 24 3.96 8.75 -7.08
C THR A 24 3.60 8.04 -5.79
N LEU A 25 3.51 6.72 -5.85
CA LEU A 25 3.30 5.83 -4.71
C LEU A 25 4.35 4.73 -4.75
N GLN A 26 4.92 4.37 -3.60
CA GLN A 26 5.78 3.19 -3.52
C GLN A 26 4.99 1.94 -3.91
N SER A 27 5.56 1.10 -4.78
CA SER A 27 4.95 -0.15 -5.26
C SER A 27 5.01 -1.26 -4.20
N ALA A 28 4.60 -0.93 -2.98
CA ALA A 28 4.53 -1.81 -1.84
C ALA A 28 3.07 -2.18 -1.58
N ILE A 29 2.76 -3.47 -1.69
CA ILE A 29 1.47 -4.06 -1.39
C ILE A 29 1.66 -5.34 -0.57
N SER A 30 0.81 -5.57 0.42
CA SER A 30 0.76 -6.83 1.16
C SER A 30 -0.68 -7.20 1.52
N ARG A 31 -0.91 -8.49 1.76
CA ARG A 31 -2.18 -8.97 2.34
C ARG A 31 -1.99 -9.05 3.85
N PRO A 32 -2.68 -8.21 4.65
CA PRO A 32 -2.57 -8.28 6.10
C PRO A 32 -3.08 -9.65 6.58
N GLN A 33 -2.22 -10.40 7.25
CA GLN A 33 -2.66 -11.61 7.95
C GLN A 33 -3.27 -11.20 9.29
N LYS A 34 -4.35 -11.86 9.71
CA LYS A 34 -4.89 -11.77 11.08
C LYS A 34 -3.92 -12.47 12.05
N ILE A 35 -2.68 -12.01 12.17
CA ILE A 35 -1.78 -12.48 13.22
C ILE A 35 -2.27 -11.85 14.52
N GLY A 36 -2.92 -12.67 15.36
CA GLY A 36 -3.63 -12.24 16.55
C GLY A 36 -2.73 -11.43 17.49
N MET A 37 -3.29 -10.34 18.03
CA MET A 37 -2.98 -9.58 19.27
C MET A 37 -1.51 -9.29 19.68
N ALA A 38 -0.50 -10.09 19.34
CA ALA A 38 0.92 -9.85 19.59
C ALA A 38 1.52 -8.78 18.65
N ALA A 39 0.92 -8.54 17.48
CA ALA A 39 1.33 -7.47 16.55
C ALA A 39 0.87 -6.06 16.98
N ILE A 40 0.21 -5.92 18.13
CA ILE A 40 -0.26 -4.62 18.66
C ILE A 40 0.91 -3.68 18.97
N GLY A 41 2.11 -4.21 19.25
CA GLY A 41 3.33 -3.39 19.40
C GLY A 41 3.76 -2.64 18.13
N MET A 42 3.32 -3.07 16.93
CA MET A 42 3.59 -2.38 15.66
C MET A 42 2.50 -1.35 15.27
N LYS A 43 1.31 -1.40 15.90
CA LYS A 43 0.21 -0.45 15.62
C LYS A 43 0.57 0.99 15.99
N THR A 44 1.57 1.19 16.83
CA THR A 44 1.97 2.52 17.33
C THR A 44 2.97 3.26 16.44
N VAL A 45 3.60 2.60 15.46
CA VAL A 45 4.68 3.24 14.67
C VAL A 45 4.35 3.40 13.18
N ALA A 46 3.59 2.47 12.58
CA ALA A 46 3.32 2.47 11.14
C ALA A 46 1.84 2.83 10.84
N LYS A 47 1.60 3.95 10.13
CA LYS A 47 0.24 4.35 9.68
C LYS A 47 -0.07 3.73 8.33
N VAL A 48 -0.18 2.40 8.31
CA VAL A 48 -0.48 1.63 7.11
C VAL A 48 -1.82 2.07 6.51
N LYS A 49 -1.83 2.41 5.22
CA LYS A 49 -3.06 2.65 4.46
C LYS A 49 -3.58 1.33 3.94
N THR A 50 -4.86 1.03 4.15
CA THR A 50 -5.51 -0.16 3.59
C THR A 50 -6.55 0.21 2.54
N ILE A 51 -6.71 -0.67 1.55
CA ILE A 51 -7.79 -0.62 0.56
C ILE A 51 -8.50 -1.97 0.52
N SER A 52 -9.80 -1.94 0.20
CA SER A 52 -10.58 -3.16 -0.06
C SER A 52 -10.83 -3.28 -1.56
N LEU A 53 -10.48 -4.43 -2.13
CA LEU A 53 -10.71 -4.74 -3.54
C LEU A 53 -11.14 -6.21 -3.68
N ASP A 54 -12.26 -6.45 -4.36
CA ASP A 54 -12.81 -7.79 -4.63
C ASP A 54 -12.96 -8.69 -3.39
N GLY A 55 -13.35 -8.09 -2.26
CA GLY A 55 -13.52 -8.80 -0.98
C GLY A 55 -12.23 -9.11 -0.23
N TYR A 56 -11.08 -8.67 -0.74
CA TYR A 56 -9.79 -8.76 -0.06
C TYR A 56 -9.34 -7.39 0.46
N GLU A 57 -8.70 -7.40 1.63
CA GLU A 57 -8.02 -6.24 2.17
C GLU A 57 -6.55 -6.26 1.76
N PHE A 58 -6.02 -5.10 1.39
CA PHE A 58 -4.62 -4.90 1.04
C PHE A 58 -4.05 -3.71 1.80
N ALA A 59 -2.86 -3.87 2.35
CA ALA A 59 -2.03 -2.77 2.82
C ALA A 59 -1.21 -2.21 1.65
N ILE A 60 -1.13 -0.88 1.53
CA ILE A 60 -0.43 -0.20 0.44
C ILE A 60 0.49 0.93 0.93
N GLY A 61 1.58 1.17 0.19
CA GLY A 61 2.52 2.25 0.45
C GLY A 61 3.68 1.86 1.38
N PRO A 62 4.54 2.83 1.77
CA PRO A 62 5.85 2.56 2.36
C PRO A 62 5.81 1.72 3.63
N ASP A 63 4.83 1.98 4.49
CA ASP A 63 4.68 1.32 5.78
C ASP A 63 4.22 -0.15 5.67
N THR A 64 3.84 -0.60 4.47
CA THR A 64 3.32 -1.95 4.21
C THR A 64 4.35 -3.04 4.42
N TRP A 65 5.62 -2.79 4.08
CA TRP A 65 6.69 -3.77 4.24
C TRP A 65 7.13 -3.93 5.69
N LEU A 66 6.81 -2.97 6.57
CA LEU A 66 7.03 -3.11 8.02
C LEU A 66 6.09 -4.14 8.66
N TRP A 67 5.00 -4.50 7.99
CA TRP A 67 4.01 -5.48 8.48
C TRP A 67 4.40 -6.95 8.24
N GLY A 68 5.45 -7.22 7.45
CA GLY A 68 5.81 -8.58 7.01
C GLY A 68 7.00 -9.23 7.72
N ASN A 69 7.77 -8.47 8.50
CA ASN A 69 8.87 -9.03 9.28
C ASN A 69 8.33 -9.52 10.63
N LEU A 70 8.04 -10.82 10.72
CA LEU A 70 8.14 -11.50 11.99
C LEU A 70 9.58 -11.31 12.48
N LEU A 71 9.74 -10.69 13.65
CA LEU A 71 11.01 -10.75 14.38
C LEU A 71 11.37 -12.23 14.49
N SER A 72 12.41 -12.65 13.76
CA SER A 72 13.07 -13.95 13.94
C SER A 72 13.69 -14.03 15.32
#